data_AF-A0A9W9QM75-F1
#
_entry.id   AF-A0A9W9QM75-F1
#
_cell.length_a   1.000
_cell.length_b   1.000
_cell.length_c   1.000
_cell.angle_alpha   90.00
_cell.angle_beta   90.00
_cell.angle_gamma   90.00
#
_symmetry.space_group_name_H-M   'P 1'
#
loop_
_entity.id
_entity.type
_entity.pdbx_description
1 polymer ?
#
loop_
_entity_poly.entity_id
_entity_poly.type
_entity_poly.pdbx_seq_one_letter_code
_entity_poly.pdbx_strand_id
1 'polypeptide(L)'
;MSPDPKALLGRYRQLAPSASFYDNGGNFLDTANAYQDGQSEVWVGEWIASRKNRDDLVLATKYTSPYKAHCKDTIQANYTGNGSKSMALSLEDSLRKLQTTYIDLFYVHWWDYTTSIPEMMQSLNHLVVSGNVPALGLLLTDEEIETIESAYDFDHGFPHSFLSGTLFDRSKPRGAYGPGDVWLTKSSGPFDWVENSKPIRPSLS
;
A
#
# COMPACT_ATOMS: atom_id res chain seq x y z
N MET A 1 24.78 -30.09 3.79
CA MET A 1 23.69 -30.98 4.21
C MET A 1 22.63 -30.92 3.11
N SER A 2 22.39 -32.02 2.39
CA SER A 2 21.37 -32.06 1.32
C SER A 2 19.98 -31.84 1.93
N PRO A 3 19.11 -31.01 1.35
CA PRO A 3 17.74 -30.86 1.85
C PRO A 3 16.95 -32.18 1.75
N ASP A 4 15.99 -32.36 2.65
CA ASP A 4 15.10 -33.53 2.70
C ASP A 4 14.29 -33.66 1.39
N PRO A 5 14.35 -34.81 0.68
CA PRO A 5 13.59 -35.05 -0.55
C PRO A 5 12.08 -34.86 -0.42
N LYS A 6 11.48 -35.13 0.75
CA LYS A 6 10.05 -34.91 0.98
C LYS A 6 9.70 -33.43 1.10
N ALA A 7 10.58 -32.64 1.71
CA ALA A 7 10.43 -31.19 1.78
C ALA A 7 10.55 -30.57 0.38
N LEU A 8 11.44 -31.08 -0.47
CA LEU A 8 11.57 -30.66 -1.86
C LEU A 8 10.30 -30.97 -2.68
N LEU A 9 9.75 -32.19 -2.58
CA LEU A 9 8.51 -32.57 -3.27
C LEU A 9 7.29 -31.74 -2.84
N GLY A 10 7.18 -31.41 -1.54
CA GLY A 10 6.14 -30.51 -1.05
C GLY A 10 6.23 -29.10 -1.66
N ARG A 11 7.45 -28.56 -1.76
CA ARG A 11 7.72 -27.24 -2.37
C ARG A 11 7.39 -27.21 -3.86
N TYR A 12 7.83 -28.22 -4.62
CA TYR A 12 7.52 -28.31 -6.06
C TYR A 12 6.02 -28.33 -6.35
N ARG A 13 5.22 -28.97 -5.48
CA ARG A 13 3.77 -29.06 -5.65
C ARG A 13 3.05 -27.71 -5.46
N GLN A 14 3.57 -26.86 -4.58
CA GLN A 14 3.00 -25.53 -4.33
C GLN A 14 3.41 -24.49 -5.40
N LEU A 15 4.52 -24.73 -6.10
CA LEU A 15 4.99 -23.90 -7.21
C LEU A 15 4.39 -24.29 -8.55
N ALA A 16 3.81 -25.49 -8.66
CA ALA A 16 3.22 -26.00 -9.89
C ALA A 16 2.13 -25.08 -10.49
N PRO A 17 1.25 -24.44 -9.70
CA PRO A 17 0.29 -23.48 -10.24
C PRO A 17 0.97 -22.25 -10.87
N SER A 18 1.98 -21.67 -10.21
CA SER A 18 2.71 -20.51 -10.73
C SER A 18 3.51 -20.86 -11.99
N ALA A 19 4.12 -22.05 -12.03
CA ALA A 19 4.80 -22.56 -13.21
C ALA A 19 3.82 -22.73 -14.38
N SER A 20 2.67 -23.38 -14.16
CA SER A 20 1.67 -23.56 -15.20
C SER A 20 1.06 -22.24 -15.68
N PHE A 21 0.80 -21.30 -14.77
CA PHE A 21 0.31 -19.96 -15.13
C PHE A 21 1.31 -19.23 -16.04
N TYR A 22 2.59 -19.24 -15.66
CA TYR A 22 3.65 -18.62 -16.45
C TYR A 22 3.84 -19.27 -17.82
N ASP A 23 3.86 -20.61 -17.86
CA ASP A 23 4.02 -21.38 -19.09
C ASP A 23 2.82 -21.19 -20.06
N ASN A 24 1.68 -20.70 -19.56
CA ASN A 24 0.50 -20.28 -20.34
C ASN A 24 0.50 -18.77 -20.70
N GLY A 25 1.59 -18.05 -20.47
CA GLY A 25 1.73 -16.63 -20.81
C GLY A 25 1.28 -15.64 -19.74
N GLY A 26 0.99 -16.11 -18.53
CA GLY A 26 0.70 -15.23 -17.39
C GLY A 26 1.97 -14.61 -16.80
N ASN A 27 1.93 -13.33 -16.43
CA ASN A 27 3.09 -12.62 -15.87
C ASN A 27 2.84 -11.91 -14.54
N PHE A 28 1.61 -11.89 -14.04
CA PHE A 28 1.26 -11.22 -12.78
C PHE A 28 1.21 -12.19 -11.61
N LEU A 29 2.05 -11.97 -10.59
CA LEU A 29 2.09 -12.78 -9.37
C LEU A 29 1.82 -11.92 -8.15
N ASP A 30 0.88 -12.35 -7.33
CA ASP A 30 0.44 -11.66 -6.13
C ASP A 30 0.65 -12.52 -4.89
N THR A 31 1.18 -11.92 -3.82
CA THR A 31 1.43 -12.56 -2.53
C THR A 31 1.20 -11.56 -1.37
N ALA A 32 1.52 -11.94 -0.14
CA ALA A 32 1.46 -11.06 1.01
C ALA A 32 2.44 -11.49 2.11
N ASN A 33 2.86 -10.53 2.94
CA ASN A 33 3.82 -10.74 4.03
C ASN A 33 3.43 -11.87 5.00
N ALA A 34 2.13 -12.12 5.19
CA ALA A 34 1.59 -13.09 6.14
C ALA A 34 0.96 -14.34 5.49
N TYR A 35 0.92 -14.45 4.16
CA TYR A 35 0.37 -15.66 3.52
C TYR A 35 1.18 -16.89 3.93
N GLN A 36 0.48 -17.85 4.52
CA GLN A 36 1.06 -19.06 5.11
C GLN A 36 2.23 -18.74 6.07
N ASP A 37 2.03 -17.78 6.98
CA ASP A 37 3.04 -17.33 7.95
C ASP A 37 4.33 -16.84 7.26
N GLY A 38 4.17 -16.18 6.11
CA GLY A 38 5.25 -15.64 5.29
C GLY A 38 5.93 -16.64 4.36
N GLN A 39 5.52 -17.91 4.35
CA GLN A 39 6.11 -18.93 3.48
C GLN A 39 5.81 -18.70 2.00
N SER A 40 4.68 -18.07 1.68
CA SER A 40 4.29 -17.77 0.28
C SER A 40 5.37 -16.99 -0.46
N GLU A 41 5.88 -15.92 0.15
CA GLU A 41 6.93 -15.09 -0.44
C GLU A 41 8.26 -15.83 -0.60
N VAL A 42 8.59 -16.72 0.33
CA VAL A 42 9.79 -17.57 0.23
C VAL A 42 9.68 -18.50 -0.97
N TRP A 43 8.52 -19.16 -1.15
CA TRP A 43 8.34 -20.07 -2.28
C TRP A 43 8.34 -19.32 -3.61
N VAL A 44 7.64 -18.20 -3.71
CA VAL A 44 7.66 -17.36 -4.92
C VAL A 44 9.09 -16.90 -5.23
N GLY A 45 9.85 -16.44 -4.23
CA GLY A 45 11.25 -16.05 -4.40
C GLY A 45 12.13 -17.19 -4.90
N GLU A 46 12.03 -18.37 -4.27
CA GLU A 46 12.77 -19.57 -4.70
C GLU A 46 12.42 -19.95 -6.15
N TRP A 47 11.14 -19.85 -6.54
CA TRP A 47 10.67 -20.14 -7.89
C TRP A 47 11.23 -19.16 -8.93
N ILE A 48 11.12 -17.85 -8.67
CA ILE A 48 11.67 -16.79 -9.55
C ILE A 48 13.18 -16.98 -9.70
N ALA A 49 13.91 -17.19 -8.59
CA ALA A 49 15.36 -17.38 -8.62
C ALA A 49 15.78 -18.64 -9.40
N SER A 50 15.00 -19.73 -9.29
CA SER A 50 15.27 -20.98 -10.01
C SER A 50 15.13 -20.83 -11.53
N ARG A 51 14.19 -20.00 -11.99
CA ARG A 51 13.92 -19.77 -13.42
C ARG A 51 14.65 -18.57 -14.00
N LYS A 52 15.14 -17.66 -13.15
CA LYS A 52 15.81 -16.41 -13.54
C LYS A 52 14.96 -15.53 -14.46
N ASN A 53 13.65 -15.50 -14.21
CA ASN A 53 12.65 -14.80 -15.01
C ASN A 53 12.06 -13.58 -14.27
N ARG A 54 12.82 -12.97 -13.35
CA ARG A 54 12.31 -11.85 -12.52
C ARG A 54 11.79 -10.70 -13.39
N ASP A 55 12.51 -10.37 -14.46
CA ASP A 55 12.19 -9.23 -15.32
C ASP A 55 11.00 -9.49 -16.25
N ASP A 56 10.57 -10.74 -16.38
CA ASP A 56 9.39 -11.13 -17.16
C ASP A 56 8.09 -10.99 -16.35
N LEU A 57 8.18 -10.69 -15.05
CA LEU A 57 7.08 -10.77 -14.09
C LEU A 57 6.72 -9.39 -13.52
N VAL A 58 5.42 -9.19 -13.34
CA VAL A 58 4.87 -8.14 -12.47
C VAL A 58 4.61 -8.77 -11.11
N LEU A 59 5.45 -8.45 -10.14
CA LEU A 59 5.42 -9.02 -8.80
C LEU A 59 4.78 -8.05 -7.81
N ALA A 60 3.72 -8.51 -7.16
CA ALA A 60 2.97 -7.75 -6.19
C ALA A 60 3.01 -8.39 -4.79
N THR A 61 3.21 -7.59 -3.74
CA THR A 61 3.03 -8.04 -2.36
C THR A 61 2.32 -7.00 -1.50
N LYS A 62 1.84 -7.47 -0.36
CA LYS A 62 1.06 -6.69 0.59
C LYS A 62 1.68 -6.70 1.97
N TYR A 63 1.46 -5.61 2.70
CA TYR A 63 1.71 -5.53 4.13
C TYR A 63 0.46 -5.01 4.84
N THR A 64 0.34 -5.32 6.14
CA THR A 64 -0.58 -4.82 7.20
C THR A 64 -0.67 -5.93 8.25
N SER A 65 -0.68 -7.18 7.78
CA SER A 65 -0.90 -8.38 8.60
C SER A 65 0.24 -8.65 9.58
N PRO A 66 -0.06 -9.19 10.79
CA PRO A 66 0.94 -9.49 11.82
C PRO A 66 1.76 -10.76 11.49
N TYR A 67 2.67 -10.66 10.53
CA TYR A 67 3.45 -11.80 10.03
C TYR A 67 4.53 -12.33 11.00
N LYS A 68 4.78 -11.61 12.12
CA LYS A 68 5.67 -12.04 13.21
C LYS A 68 4.93 -12.40 14.50
N ALA A 69 3.64 -12.70 14.43
CA ALA A 69 2.84 -13.05 15.61
C ALA A 69 3.41 -14.24 16.41
N HIS A 70 4.15 -15.15 15.75
CA HIS A 70 4.80 -16.28 16.39
C HIS A 70 6.10 -15.93 17.14
N CYS A 71 6.69 -14.74 16.91
CA CYS A 71 7.93 -14.29 17.55
C CYS A 71 7.64 -13.62 18.91
N LYS A 72 7.81 -14.34 20.02
CA LYS A 72 7.48 -13.83 21.36
C LYS A 72 8.39 -12.70 21.86
N ASP A 73 9.61 -12.60 21.35
CA ASP A 73 10.62 -11.64 21.81
C ASP A 73 10.63 -10.32 21.00
N THR A 74 9.55 -10.04 20.27
CA THR A 74 9.43 -8.83 19.43
C THR A 74 8.25 -7.96 19.81
N ILE A 75 8.41 -6.64 19.65
CA ILE A 75 7.31 -5.67 19.81
C ILE A 75 6.36 -5.81 18.62
N GLN A 76 5.27 -6.56 18.82
CA GLN A 76 4.31 -6.93 17.76
C GLN A 76 3.71 -5.72 17.04
N ALA A 77 3.50 -4.60 17.74
CA ALA A 77 2.98 -3.37 17.15
C ALA A 77 3.86 -2.82 16.00
N ASN A 78 5.14 -3.18 15.92
CA ASN A 78 6.02 -2.75 14.82
C ASN A 78 5.89 -3.63 13.55
N TYR A 79 5.24 -4.80 13.64
CA TYR A 79 5.15 -5.79 12.56
C TYR A 79 3.72 -5.99 12.07
N THR A 80 2.83 -5.05 12.37
CA THR A 80 1.43 -5.04 11.96
C THR A 80 0.92 -3.62 11.79
N GLY A 81 -0.20 -3.46 11.09
CA GLY A 81 -0.84 -2.18 10.84
C GLY A 81 -0.21 -1.41 9.68
N ASN A 82 -0.78 -0.23 9.42
CA ASN A 82 -0.50 0.61 8.25
C ASN A 82 0.56 1.70 8.52
N GLY A 83 1.12 1.73 9.74
CA GLY A 83 2.12 2.71 10.13
C GLY A 83 3.44 2.56 9.37
N SER A 84 4.19 3.66 9.23
CA SER A 84 5.42 3.74 8.43
C SER A 84 6.46 2.68 8.80
N LYS A 85 6.57 2.36 10.11
CA LYS A 85 7.53 1.38 10.60
C LYS A 85 7.18 -0.06 10.21
N SER A 86 5.90 -0.43 10.31
CA SER A 86 5.38 -1.73 9.86
C SER A 86 5.59 -1.88 8.35
N MET A 87 5.31 -0.82 7.60
CA MET A 87 5.51 -0.75 6.16
C MET A 87 6.98 -0.99 5.77
N ALA A 88 7.92 -0.23 6.35
CA ALA A 88 9.34 -0.35 6.02
C ALA A 88 9.91 -1.73 6.38
N LEU A 89 9.61 -2.24 7.59
CA LEU A 89 10.07 -3.56 8.03
C LEU A 89 9.47 -4.69 7.18
N SER A 90 8.19 -4.55 6.79
CA SER A 90 7.54 -5.53 5.92
C SER A 90 8.16 -5.54 4.53
N LEU A 91 8.47 -4.37 3.96
CA LEU A 91 9.10 -4.28 2.63
C LEU A 91 10.48 -4.93 2.63
N GLU A 92 11.34 -4.58 3.60
CA GLU A 92 12.68 -5.17 3.72
C GLU A 92 12.61 -6.70 3.85
N ASP A 93 11.70 -7.19 4.69
CA ASP A 93 11.54 -8.62 4.89
C ASP A 93 10.97 -9.33 3.65
N SER A 94 10.06 -8.67 2.93
CA SER A 94 9.46 -9.19 1.70
C SER A 94 10.50 -9.29 0.57
N LEU A 95 11.31 -8.24 0.35
CA LEU A 95 12.41 -8.24 -0.62
C LEU A 95 13.40 -9.38 -0.35
N ARG A 96 13.74 -9.59 0.93
CA ARG A 96 14.61 -10.68 1.37
C ARG A 96 14.01 -12.06 1.08
N LYS A 97 12.73 -12.27 1.39
CA LYS A 97 12.03 -13.54 1.14
C LYS A 97 11.83 -13.82 -0.35
N LEU A 98 11.49 -12.80 -1.12
CA LEU A 98 11.29 -12.86 -2.57
C LEU A 98 12.62 -12.92 -3.35
N GLN A 99 13.75 -12.77 -2.67
CA GLN A 99 15.10 -12.83 -3.26
C GLN A 99 15.28 -11.87 -4.45
N THR A 100 14.73 -10.66 -4.33
CA THR A 100 14.77 -9.63 -5.38
C THR A 100 15.12 -8.27 -4.78
N THR A 101 15.58 -7.34 -5.62
CA THR A 101 15.93 -5.98 -5.23
C THR A 101 14.77 -4.99 -5.39
N TYR A 102 13.68 -5.38 -6.06
CA TYR A 102 12.53 -4.52 -6.32
C TYR A 102 11.21 -5.30 -6.36
N ILE A 103 10.13 -4.62 -5.99
CA ILE A 103 8.76 -5.11 -6.09
C ILE A 103 8.00 -4.15 -6.98
N ASP A 104 7.24 -4.66 -7.96
CA ASP A 104 6.48 -3.83 -8.88
C ASP A 104 5.36 -3.14 -8.11
N LEU A 105 4.51 -3.91 -7.42
CA LEU A 105 3.38 -3.38 -6.66
C LEU A 105 3.49 -3.73 -5.18
N PHE A 106 3.62 -2.71 -4.34
CA PHE A 106 3.58 -2.86 -2.88
C PHE A 106 2.40 -2.08 -2.32
N TYR A 107 1.43 -2.75 -1.71
CA TYR A 107 0.19 -2.11 -1.27
C TYR A 107 -0.32 -2.60 0.09
N VAL A 108 -1.24 -1.82 0.64
CA VAL A 108 -1.89 -2.08 1.93
C VAL A 108 -2.86 -3.23 1.78
N HIS A 109 -2.77 -4.22 2.68
CA HIS A 109 -3.60 -5.42 2.61
C HIS A 109 -5.04 -5.12 3.05
N TRP A 110 -5.21 -4.33 4.10
CA TRP A 110 -6.49 -3.82 4.55
C TRP A 110 -6.34 -2.55 5.37
N TRP A 111 -7.41 -1.77 5.47
CA TRP A 111 -7.43 -0.59 6.30
C TRP A 111 -7.54 -0.97 7.79
N ASP A 112 -6.63 -0.49 8.63
CA ASP A 112 -6.58 -0.84 10.05
C ASP A 112 -7.20 0.22 10.98
N TYR A 113 -7.61 1.38 10.44
CA TYR A 113 -8.12 2.54 11.17
C TYR A 113 -7.18 3.10 12.26
N THR A 114 -5.93 2.64 12.34
CA THR A 114 -4.96 3.12 13.35
C THR A 114 -4.02 4.17 12.81
N THR A 115 -3.78 4.16 11.50
CA THR A 115 -2.93 5.13 10.80
C THR A 115 -3.77 6.13 10.04
N SER A 116 -3.43 7.42 10.13
CA SER A 116 -4.11 8.45 9.36
C SER A 116 -3.77 8.33 7.86
N ILE A 117 -4.72 8.67 6.98
CA ILE A 117 -4.48 8.67 5.53
C ILE A 117 -3.24 9.52 5.15
N PRO A 118 -3.05 10.75 5.68
CA PRO A 118 -1.88 11.56 5.35
C PRO A 118 -0.56 10.89 5.73
N GLU A 119 -0.47 10.28 6.91
CA GLU A 119 0.73 9.58 7.38
C GLU A 119 1.07 8.38 6.48
N MET A 120 0.06 7.57 6.15
CA MET A 120 0.23 6.41 5.27
C MET A 120 0.70 6.85 3.89
N MET A 121 0.04 7.85 3.28
CA MET A 121 0.39 8.33 1.95
C MET A 121 1.79 8.94 1.90
N GLN A 122 2.20 9.69 2.93
CA GLN A 122 3.57 10.20 3.06
C GLN A 122 4.59 9.05 3.13
N SER A 123 4.25 7.99 3.87
CA SER A 123 5.11 6.81 4.03
C SER A 123 5.27 6.04 2.72
N LEU A 124 4.17 5.82 1.99
CA LEU A 124 4.19 5.23 0.66
C LEU A 124 5.02 6.08 -0.32
N ASN A 125 4.85 7.41 -0.29
CA ASN A 125 5.62 8.33 -1.11
C ASN A 125 7.13 8.25 -0.80
N HIS A 126 7.53 8.13 0.47
CA HIS A 126 8.94 7.95 0.82
C HIS A 126 9.55 6.68 0.22
N LEU A 127 8.78 5.58 0.11
CA LEU A 127 9.25 4.34 -0.50
C LEU A 127 9.48 4.45 -2.02
N VAL A 128 8.65 5.25 -2.69
CA VAL A 128 8.80 5.56 -4.12
C VAL A 128 10.06 6.36 -4.35
N VAL A 129 10.21 7.46 -3.60
CA VAL A 129 11.36 8.36 -3.72
C VAL A 129 12.67 7.64 -3.38
N SER A 130 12.65 6.66 -2.48
CA SER A 130 13.83 5.84 -2.16
C SER A 130 14.16 4.78 -3.22
N GLY A 131 13.37 4.64 -4.29
CA GLY A 131 13.63 3.73 -5.41
C GLY A 131 13.44 2.24 -5.12
N ASN A 132 12.86 1.88 -3.97
CA ASN A 132 12.68 0.46 -3.57
C ASN A 132 11.42 -0.17 -4.20
N VAL A 133 10.48 0.65 -4.67
CA VAL A 133 9.24 0.23 -5.34
C VAL A 133 9.05 1.12 -6.57
N PRO A 134 9.28 0.62 -7.80
CA PRO A 134 9.14 1.41 -9.02
C PRO A 134 7.69 1.86 -9.32
N ALA A 135 6.66 1.12 -8.90
CA ALA A 135 5.29 1.34 -9.41
C ALA A 135 4.30 2.05 -8.47
N LEU A 136 4.73 2.69 -7.38
CA LEU A 136 3.87 3.67 -6.69
C LEU A 136 3.98 5.06 -7.36
N GLY A 137 3.86 5.06 -8.69
CA GLY A 137 3.75 6.25 -9.52
C GLY A 137 2.32 6.44 -10.04
N LEU A 138 1.30 6.28 -9.18
CA LEU A 138 -0.04 6.74 -9.54
C LEU A 138 -0.10 8.25 -9.32
N LEU A 139 0.36 8.99 -10.34
CA LEU A 139 0.05 10.40 -10.48
C LEU A 139 -1.37 10.48 -11.04
N LEU A 140 -2.35 10.48 -10.14
CA LEU A 140 -3.72 10.80 -10.52
C LEU A 140 -3.78 12.28 -10.86
N THR A 141 -4.22 12.58 -12.07
CA THR A 141 -4.62 13.93 -12.46
C THR A 141 -5.80 14.40 -11.60
N ASP A 142 -5.99 15.72 -11.47
CA ASP A 142 -7.09 16.28 -10.68
C ASP A 142 -8.46 15.73 -11.15
N GLU A 143 -8.59 15.38 -12.44
CA GLU A 143 -9.77 14.74 -13.05
C GLU A 143 -9.92 13.24 -12.69
N GLU A 144 -8.82 12.49 -12.61
CA GLU A 144 -8.84 11.09 -12.15
C GLU A 144 -9.15 10.98 -10.65
N ILE A 145 -8.66 11.94 -9.85
CA ILE A 145 -9.03 12.09 -8.44
C ILE A 145 -10.53 12.36 -8.34
N GLU A 146 -11.06 13.31 -9.12
CA GLU A 146 -12.49 13.62 -9.13
C GLU A 146 -13.34 12.41 -9.58
N THR A 147 -12.84 11.62 -10.52
CA THR A 147 -13.50 10.39 -11.00
C THR A 147 -13.51 9.30 -9.91
N ILE A 148 -12.41 9.11 -9.19
CA ILE A 148 -12.33 8.14 -8.08
C ILE A 148 -13.19 8.59 -6.90
N GLU A 149 -13.11 9.88 -6.54
CA GLU A 149 -13.92 10.46 -5.48
C GLU A 149 -15.41 10.51 -5.84
N SER A 150 -15.80 10.50 -7.12
CA SER A 150 -17.20 10.41 -7.56
C SER A 150 -17.71 8.98 -7.68
N ALA A 151 -16.82 7.97 -7.69
CA ALA A 151 -17.23 6.57 -7.72
C ALA A 151 -17.95 6.14 -6.43
N TYR A 152 -17.64 6.78 -5.30
CA TYR A 152 -18.32 6.60 -4.02
C TYR A 152 -18.44 7.94 -3.29
N ASP A 153 -19.68 8.34 -2.95
CA ASP A 153 -19.91 9.50 -2.10
C ASP A 153 -19.47 9.19 -0.66
N PHE A 154 -18.22 9.49 -0.34
CA PHE A 154 -17.71 9.39 1.02
C PHE A 154 -18.29 10.53 1.87
N ASP A 155 -19.33 10.22 2.66
CA ASP A 155 -19.89 11.18 3.60
C ASP A 155 -19.00 11.31 4.84
N HIS A 156 -18.30 12.43 4.95
CA HIS A 156 -17.48 12.77 6.11
C HIS A 156 -18.29 12.88 7.42
N GLY A 157 -19.62 13.01 7.34
CA GLY A 157 -20.51 13.11 8.48
C GLY A 157 -20.29 14.35 9.35
N PHE A 158 -20.96 14.40 10.50
CA PHE A 158 -20.77 15.46 11.49
C PHE A 158 -19.41 15.30 12.20
N PRO A 159 -18.62 16.37 12.45
CA PRO A 159 -18.92 17.79 12.25
C PRO A 159 -18.54 18.34 10.88
N HIS A 160 -17.90 17.56 10.01
CA HIS A 160 -17.37 18.05 8.75
C HIS A 160 -18.46 18.51 7.78
N SER A 161 -19.58 17.81 7.67
CA SER A 161 -20.74 18.21 6.86
C SER A 161 -21.40 19.50 7.35
N PHE A 162 -21.41 19.74 8.68
CA PHE A 162 -21.88 21.00 9.26
C PHE A 162 -20.92 22.14 8.95
N LEU A 163 -19.62 21.92 9.13
CA LEU A 163 -18.60 22.95 8.97
C LEU A 163 -18.43 23.35 7.50
N SER A 164 -18.42 22.40 6.56
CA SER A 164 -18.25 22.67 5.13
C SER A 164 -19.48 23.29 4.45
N GLY A 165 -20.62 23.31 5.16
CA GLY A 165 -21.91 23.80 4.66
C GLY A 165 -22.70 22.76 3.86
N THR A 166 -22.13 21.58 3.59
CA THR A 166 -22.79 20.55 2.77
C THR A 166 -24.01 19.93 3.43
N LEU A 167 -24.12 20.04 4.75
CA LEU A 167 -25.33 19.71 5.50
C LEU A 167 -26.55 20.56 5.08
N PHE A 168 -26.33 21.77 4.57
CA PHE A 168 -27.39 22.74 4.27
C PHE A 168 -27.65 22.91 2.76
N ASP A 169 -26.62 22.78 1.92
CA ASP A 169 -26.72 23.05 0.48
C ASP A 169 -27.04 21.82 -0.39
N ARG A 170 -27.11 20.62 0.20
CA ARG A 170 -27.30 19.32 -0.48
C ARG A 170 -26.29 19.04 -1.60
N SER A 171 -25.17 19.77 -1.63
CA SER A 171 -24.05 19.48 -2.51
C SER A 171 -23.31 18.23 -2.03
N LYS A 172 -22.42 17.72 -2.87
CA LYS A 172 -21.61 16.53 -2.56
C LYS A 172 -20.92 16.71 -1.20
N PRO A 173 -21.04 15.76 -0.25
CA PRO A 173 -20.40 15.86 1.05
C PRO A 173 -18.91 16.12 0.91
N ARG A 174 -18.40 17.14 1.62
CA ARG A 174 -16.98 17.51 1.60
C ARG A 174 -16.48 17.82 3.00
N GLY A 175 -15.24 17.46 3.28
CA GLY A 175 -14.59 17.81 4.53
C GLY A 175 -14.26 19.31 4.59
N ALA A 176 -14.37 19.91 5.78
CA ALA A 176 -13.77 21.21 6.06
C ALA A 176 -12.33 21.02 6.58
N TYR A 177 -11.33 21.50 5.85
CA TYR A 177 -9.90 21.29 6.14
C TYR A 177 -9.13 22.57 6.44
N GLY A 178 -9.74 23.74 6.22
CA GLY A 178 -9.22 25.03 6.66
C GLY A 178 -10.31 26.07 6.95
N PRO A 179 -9.94 27.25 7.45
CA PRO A 179 -10.87 28.36 7.70
C PRO A 179 -11.62 28.81 6.44
N GLY A 180 -11.03 28.60 5.26
CA GLY A 180 -11.68 28.85 3.97
C GLY A 180 -12.78 27.85 3.61
N ASP A 181 -12.81 26.65 4.21
CA ASP A 181 -13.85 25.65 3.93
C ASP A 181 -15.08 25.82 4.82
N VAL A 182 -14.91 26.45 5.98
CA VAL A 182 -15.95 26.60 6.97
C VAL A 182 -16.89 27.76 6.60
N TRP A 183 -18.18 27.47 6.42
CA TRP A 183 -19.14 28.48 5.96
C TRP A 183 -19.32 29.65 6.95
N LEU A 184 -19.16 29.38 8.25
CA LEU A 184 -19.23 30.39 9.32
C LEU A 184 -18.09 31.41 9.20
N THR A 185 -16.86 30.93 9.02
CA THR A 185 -15.67 31.79 8.89
C THR A 185 -15.67 32.52 7.56
N LYS A 186 -16.14 31.93 6.46
CA LYS A 186 -16.32 32.67 5.19
C LYS A 186 -17.11 33.98 5.35
N SER A 187 -18.11 33.99 6.24
CA SER A 187 -18.92 35.18 6.50
C SER A 187 -18.23 36.25 7.37
N SER A 188 -17.14 35.89 8.04
CA SER A 188 -16.48 36.72 9.07
C SER A 188 -15.29 37.52 8.54
N GLY A 189 -14.98 37.44 7.24
CA GLY A 189 -13.92 38.22 6.59
C GLY A 189 -12.76 37.36 6.07
N PRO A 190 -11.72 37.98 5.48
CA PRO A 190 -10.54 37.27 5.02
C PRO A 190 -9.73 36.77 6.21
N PHE A 191 -9.54 35.46 6.30
CA PHE A 191 -8.63 34.85 7.26
C PHE A 191 -7.28 34.65 6.59
N ASP A 192 -6.21 35.01 7.29
CA ASP A 192 -4.87 34.59 6.92
C ASP A 192 -4.61 33.22 7.56
N TRP A 193 -4.32 32.20 6.76
CA TRP A 193 -4.02 30.86 7.26
C TRP A 193 -2.87 30.25 6.46
N VAL A 194 -2.12 29.40 7.15
CA VAL A 194 -1.07 28.60 6.49
C VAL A 194 -1.75 27.43 5.79
N GLU A 195 -1.73 27.41 4.46
CA GLU A 195 -2.19 26.25 3.71
C GLU A 195 -1.40 25.00 4.14
N ASN A 196 -2.10 23.87 4.26
CA ASN A 196 -1.43 22.60 4.49
C ASN A 196 -0.43 22.33 3.36
N SER A 197 0.70 21.73 3.71
CA SER A 197 1.74 21.37 2.74
C SER A 197 1.12 20.59 1.58
N LYS A 198 1.15 21.17 0.38
CA LYS A 198 0.70 20.48 -0.83
C LYS A 198 1.75 19.44 -1.22
N PRO A 199 1.34 18.28 -1.77
CA PRO A 199 2.29 17.32 -2.33
C PRO A 199 3.19 18.04 -3.35
N ILE A 200 4.51 17.88 -3.20
CA ILE A 200 5.46 18.38 -4.20
C ILE A 200 5.24 17.56 -5.46
N ARG A 201 4.65 18.16 -6.48
CA ARG A 201 4.46 17.51 -7.78
C ARG A 201 5.86 17.30 -8.39
N PRO A 202 6.28 16.07 -8.72
CA PRO A 202 7.54 15.86 -9.42
C PRO A 202 7.48 16.57 -10.78
N SER A 203 8.58 17.21 -11.17
CA SER A 203 8.69 17.82 -12.49
C SER A 203 8.60 16.72 -13.55
N LEU A 204 7.57 16.79 -14.40
CA LEU A 204 7.52 15.98 -15.61
C LEU A 204 8.68 16.43 -16.52
N SER A 205 9.73 15.61 -16.59
CA SER A 205 10.82 15.73 -17.56
C SER A 205 10.47 15.02 -18.85
#